data_AF-A0A7D7VQD4-F1
#
_entry.id   AF-A0A7D7VQD4-F1
#
_cell.length_a   1.000
_cell.length_b   1.000
_cell.length_c   1.000
_cell.angle_alpha   90.00
_cell.angle_beta   90.00
_cell.angle_gamma   90.00
#
_symmetry.space_group_name_H-M   'P 1'
#
loop_
_entity.id
_entity.type
_entity.pdbx_description
1 polymer ?
#
loop_
_entity_poly.entity_id
_entity_poly.type
_entity_poly.pdbx_seq_one_letter_code
_entity_poly.pdbx_strand_id
1 'polypeptide(L)'
;MKKGTSSKPLRYGIIGLITALPNALFTLLSSTFILEMSDTVMSDDLKTEQSLFYFKLVLWSAVIGFLFSLISKRFYRIAGFVMLLCGLLILISIVTANVFLIFPAIFFIIGGTYCFTQEKINTKQ
;
A
#
# COMPACT_ATOMS: atom_id res chain seq x y z
N MET A 1 -35.14 1.51 -1.54
CA MET A 1 -33.80 2.12 -1.44
C MET A 1 -32.78 1.23 -2.16
N LYS A 2 -32.36 1.58 -3.38
CA LYS A 2 -31.24 0.89 -4.06
C LYS A 2 -29.99 1.13 -3.20
N LYS A 3 -29.45 0.08 -2.56
CA LYS A 3 -28.16 0.17 -1.83
C LYS A 3 -27.08 0.46 -2.88
N GLY A 4 -26.82 1.75 -3.11
CA GLY A 4 -25.78 2.19 -4.03
C GLY A 4 -24.44 1.60 -3.62
N THR A 5 -23.68 1.13 -4.62
CA THR A 5 -22.28 0.70 -4.49
C THR A 5 -21.55 1.59 -3.48
N SER A 6 -21.03 0.97 -2.43
CA SER A 6 -20.42 1.69 -1.32
C SER A 6 -19.15 2.38 -1.79
N SER A 7 -19.01 3.70 -1.59
CA SER A 7 -17.78 4.44 -1.90
C SER A 7 -16.67 4.24 -0.86
N LYS A 8 -16.86 3.34 0.11
CA LYS A 8 -15.91 3.08 1.20
C LYS A 8 -14.51 2.64 0.74
N PRO A 9 -14.34 1.63 -0.15
CA PRO A 9 -13.00 1.21 -0.59
C PRO A 9 -12.25 2.33 -1.28
N LEU A 10 -12.94 3.18 -2.06
CA LEU A 10 -12.37 4.37 -2.69
C LEU A 10 -11.80 5.35 -1.67
N ARG A 11 -12.56 5.64 -0.59
CA ARG A 11 -12.11 6.52 0.50
C ARG A 11 -10.87 5.96 1.18
N TYR A 12 -10.87 4.65 1.48
CA TYR A 12 -9.73 3.99 2.08
C TYR A 12 -8.51 3.90 1.16
N GLY A 13 -8.71 3.79 -0.16
CA GLY A 13 -7.64 3.87 -1.15
C GLY A 13 -7.02 5.27 -1.22
N ILE A 14 -7.83 6.34 -1.21
CA ILE A 14 -7.35 7.73 -1.17
C ILE A 14 -6.55 7.99 0.11
N ILE A 15 -7.09 7.60 1.27
CA ILE A 15 -6.41 7.78 2.56
C ILE A 15 -5.12 6.95 2.60
N GLY A 16 -5.15 5.73 2.08
CA GLY A 16 -3.97 4.86 1.93
C GLY A 16 -2.88 5.50 1.06
N LEU A 17 -3.25 6.14 -0.06
CA LEU A 17 -2.30 6.84 -0.93
C LEU A 17 -1.68 8.08 -0.25
N ILE A 18 -2.52 8.94 0.35
CA ILE A 18 -2.08 10.17 1.01
C ILE A 18 -1.17 9.85 2.20
N THR A 19 -1.44 8.76 2.92
CA THR A 19 -0.58 8.31 4.02
C THR A 19 0.67 7.56 3.54
N ALA A 20 0.61 6.86 2.40
CA ALA A 20 1.77 6.16 1.85
C ALA A 20 2.80 7.09 1.21
N LEU A 21 2.39 8.21 0.61
CA LEU A 21 3.29 9.14 -0.09
C LEU A 21 4.37 9.76 0.81
N PRO A 22 4.03 10.40 1.95
CA PRO A 22 5.02 10.93 2.88
C PRO A 22 5.89 9.81 3.48
N ASN A 23 5.28 8.64 3.73
CA ASN A 23 5.99 7.50 4.27
C ASN A 23 6.97 6.89 3.28
N ALA A 24 6.69 6.91 1.97
CA ALA A 24 7.64 6.48 0.96
C ALA A 24 8.89 7.37 0.98
N LEU A 25 8.71 8.70 1.05
CA LEU A 25 9.83 9.65 1.19
C LEU A 25 10.60 9.42 2.48
N PHE A 26 9.90 9.17 3.59
CA PHE A 26 10.57 8.85 4.85
C PHE A 26 11.33 7.52 4.79
N THR A 27 10.79 6.49 4.13
CA THR A 27 11.50 5.21 3.89
C THR A 27 12.78 5.41 3.08
N LEU A 28 12.76 6.31 2.09
CA LEU A 28 13.97 6.65 1.35
C LEU A 28 15.03 7.26 2.28
N LEU A 29 14.65 8.26 3.07
CA LEU A 29 15.55 8.96 4.01
C LEU A 29 16.03 8.07 5.18
N SER A 30 15.16 7.22 5.71
CA SER A 30 15.49 6.34 6.84
C SER A 30 16.38 5.19 6.41
N SER A 31 16.14 4.63 5.21
CA SER A 31 16.97 3.55 4.68
C SER A 31 18.39 4.03 4.38
N THR A 32 18.56 5.23 3.78
CA THR A 32 19.90 5.80 3.55
C THR A 32 20.65 6.02 4.86
N PHE A 33 19.98 6.56 5.89
CA PHE A 33 20.61 6.80 7.20
C PHE A 33 21.04 5.50 7.91
N ILE A 34 20.20 4.45 7.87
CA ILE A 34 20.51 3.15 8.47
C ILE A 34 21.65 2.44 7.72
N LEU A 35 21.69 2.58 6.39
CA LEU A 35 22.73 2.01 5.54
C LEU A 35 24.08 2.72 5.72
N GLU A 36 24.08 4.03 5.99
CA GLU A 36 25.27 4.81 6.36
C GLU A 36 25.81 4.44 7.75
N MET A 37 24.93 4.17 8.71
CA MET A 37 25.31 3.72 10.05
C MET A 37 25.69 2.23 10.13
N SER A 38 25.36 1.44 9.12
CA SER A 38 25.72 0.03 9.07
C SER A 38 27.15 -0.12 8.53
N ASP A 39 28.09 -0.43 9.43
CA ASP A 39 29.48 -0.86 9.17
C ASP A 39 29.58 -2.17 8.36
N THR A 40 28.48 -2.65 7.78
CA THR A 40 28.46 -3.88 7.00
C THR A 40 29.16 -3.69 5.66
N VAL A 41 29.87 -4.74 5.25
CA VAL A 41 30.65 -4.91 4.01
C VAL A 41 29.72 -4.95 2.78
N MET A 42 28.88 -3.94 2.61
CA MET A 42 28.15 -3.69 1.37
C MET A 42 28.80 -2.52 0.66
N SER A 43 29.04 -2.69 -0.65
CA SER A 43 29.44 -1.59 -1.51
C SER A 43 28.36 -0.51 -1.53
N ASP A 44 28.77 0.76 -1.62
CA ASP A 44 27.85 1.91 -1.65
C ASP A 44 26.77 1.80 -2.73
N ASP A 45 27.12 1.20 -3.88
CA ASP A 45 26.18 0.88 -4.96
C ASP A 45 25.04 -0.05 -4.48
N LEU A 46 25.38 -1.10 -3.74
CA LEU A 46 24.41 -2.11 -3.28
C LEU A 46 23.48 -1.55 -2.19
N LYS A 47 24.01 -0.65 -1.34
CA LYS A 47 23.24 0.08 -0.34
C LYS A 47 22.21 1.01 -1.00
N THR A 48 22.64 1.75 -2.02
CA THR A 48 21.78 2.68 -2.77
C THR A 48 20.69 1.95 -3.54
N GLU A 49 21.04 0.84 -4.20
CA GLU A 49 20.09 -0.02 -4.92
C GLU A 49 19.00 -0.59 -3.98
N GLN A 50 19.37 -1.03 -2.78
CA GLN A 50 18.40 -1.53 -1.79
C GLN A 50 17.45 -0.43 -1.29
N SER A 51 17.96 0.75 -0.94
CA SER A 51 17.14 1.88 -0.52
C SER A 51 16.12 2.27 -1.60
N LEU A 52 16.58 2.40 -2.85
CA LEU A 52 15.73 2.71 -4.00
C LEU A 52 14.71 1.60 -4.27
N PHE A 53 15.07 0.34 -4.06
CA PHE A 53 14.15 -0.78 -4.21
C PHE A 53 12.97 -0.67 -3.24
N TYR A 54 13.21 -0.47 -1.94
CA TYR A 54 12.12 -0.33 -0.95
C TYR A 54 11.27 0.92 -1.20
N PHE A 55 11.89 2.04 -1.57
CA PHE A 55 11.17 3.25 -1.96
C PHE A 55 10.22 2.98 -3.14
N LYS A 56 10.75 2.39 -4.22
CA LYS A 56 9.95 2.03 -5.41
C LYS A 56 8.84 1.05 -5.05
N LEU A 57 9.11 0.05 -4.22
CA LEU A 57 8.13 -0.96 -3.81
C LEU A 57 6.95 -0.34 -3.08
N VAL A 58 7.19 0.55 -2.10
CA VAL A 58 6.13 1.27 -1.38
C VAL A 58 5.36 2.19 -2.32
N LEU A 59 6.05 2.94 -3.17
CA LEU A 59 5.44 3.87 -4.12
C LEU A 59 4.53 3.14 -5.13
N TRP A 60 5.05 2.10 -5.78
CA TRP A 60 4.28 1.31 -6.75
C TRP A 60 3.10 0.59 -6.09
N SER A 61 3.29 0.03 -4.89
CA SER A 61 2.20 -0.61 -4.14
C SER A 61 1.09 0.38 -3.81
N ALA A 62 1.43 1.62 -3.42
CA ALA A 62 0.45 2.65 -3.13
C ALA A 62 -0.31 3.10 -4.39
N VAL A 63 0.39 3.29 -5.51
CA VAL A 63 -0.21 3.68 -6.81
C VAL A 63 -1.14 2.59 -7.33
N ILE A 64 -0.67 1.33 -7.34
CA ILE A 64 -1.46 0.19 -7.83
C ILE A 64 -2.68 -0.04 -6.92
N GLY A 65 -2.48 -0.02 -5.60
CA GLY A 65 -3.57 -0.14 -4.63
C GLY A 65 -4.62 0.96 -4.80
N PHE A 66 -4.20 2.19 -5.09
CA PHE A 66 -5.11 3.30 -5.37
C PHE A 66 -5.86 3.14 -6.69
N LEU A 67 -5.17 2.79 -7.78
CA LEU A 67 -5.80 2.57 -9.09
C LEU A 67 -6.86 1.46 -9.03
N PHE A 68 -6.57 0.36 -8.35
CA PHE A 68 -7.54 -0.72 -8.15
C PHE A 68 -8.69 -0.31 -7.22
N SER A 69 -8.45 0.61 -6.29
CA SER A 69 -9.52 1.22 -5.50
C SER A 69 -10.52 2.00 -6.37
N LEU A 70 -10.07 2.69 -7.42
CA LEU A 70 -10.95 3.36 -8.40
C LEU A 70 -11.78 2.37 -9.21
N ILE A 71 -11.16 1.26 -9.64
CA ILE A 71 -11.80 0.20 -10.44
C ILE A 71 -12.69 -0.74 -9.61
N SER A 72 -12.64 -0.66 -8.28
CA SER A 72 -13.36 -1.55 -7.35
C SER A 72 -14.87 -1.65 -7.59
N LYS A 73 -15.47 -0.63 -8.20
CA LYS A 73 -16.90 -0.63 -8.58
C LYS A 73 -17.23 -1.64 -9.68
N ARG A 74 -16.29 -1.92 -10.58
CA ARG A 74 -16.48 -2.81 -11.74
C ARG A 74 -15.94 -4.22 -11.47
N PHE A 75 -14.81 -4.33 -10.77
CA PHE A 75 -14.13 -5.61 -10.51
C PHE A 75 -13.78 -5.78 -9.02
N TYR A 76 -14.80 -5.98 -8.18
CA TYR A 76 -14.67 -6.04 -6.72
C TYR A 76 -13.75 -7.17 -6.22
N ARG A 77 -13.77 -8.37 -6.82
CA ARG A 77 -12.89 -9.49 -6.42
C ARG A 77 -11.42 -9.19 -6.67
N ILE A 78 -11.11 -8.72 -7.89
CA ILE A 78 -9.73 -8.48 -8.33
C ILE A 78 -9.17 -7.26 -7.57
N ALA A 79 -9.95 -6.19 -7.43
CA ALA A 79 -9.55 -5.01 -6.65
C ALA A 79 -9.31 -5.34 -5.17
N GLY A 80 -10.16 -6.16 -4.56
CA GLY A 80 -9.97 -6.59 -3.17
C GLY A 80 -8.67 -7.38 -2.98
N PHE A 81 -8.39 -8.34 -3.86
CA PHE A 81 -7.18 -9.14 -3.78
C PHE A 81 -5.91 -8.30 -3.96
N VAL A 82 -5.91 -7.40 -4.96
CA VAL A 82 -4.77 -6.52 -5.23
C VAL A 82 -4.54 -5.51 -4.10
N MET A 83 -5.59 -4.94 -3.52
CA MET A 83 -5.46 -4.03 -2.37
C MET A 83 -4.91 -4.75 -1.12
N LEU A 84 -5.32 -6.00 -0.86
CA LEU A 84 -4.74 -6.81 0.21
C LEU A 84 -3.25 -7.09 -0.03
N LEU A 85 -2.90 -7.45 -1.27
CA LEU A 85 -1.53 -7.76 -1.66
C LEU A 85 -0.62 -6.52 -1.54
N CYS A 86 -1.12 -5.34 -1.93
CA CYS A 86 -0.41 -4.07 -1.73
C CYS A 86 -0.22 -3.76 -0.24
N GLY A 87 -1.26 -3.97 0.59
CA GLY A 87 -1.14 -3.81 2.04
C GLY A 87 -0.06 -4.72 2.64
N LEU A 88 0.03 -5.96 2.18
CA LEU A 88 1.04 -6.93 2.63
C LEU A 88 2.46 -6.58 2.16
N LEU A 89 2.61 -6.10 0.92
CA LEU A 89 3.88 -5.60 0.37
C LEU A 89 4.42 -4.38 1.15
N ILE A 90 3.53 -3.46 1.52
CA ILE A 90 3.88 -2.31 2.38
C ILE A 90 4.30 -2.80 3.77
N LEU A 91 3.66 -3.86 4.29
CA LEU A 91 3.97 -4.46 5.58
C LEU A 91 5.37 -5.11 5.61
N ILE A 92 5.77 -5.78 4.52
CA ILE A 92 7.14 -6.30 4.36
C ILE A 92 8.17 -5.16 4.34
N SER A 93 7.80 -4.00 3.83
CA SER A 93 8.70 -2.83 3.77
C SER A 93 8.93 -2.17 5.14
N ILE A 94 8.17 -2.51 6.18
CA ILE A 94 8.41 -2.05 7.57
C ILE A 94 9.80 -2.45 8.07
N VAL A 95 10.40 -3.49 7.49
CA VAL A 95 11.77 -3.94 7.78
C VAL A 95 12.81 -2.83 7.58
N THR A 96 12.50 -1.76 6.82
CA THR A 96 13.34 -0.55 6.69
C THR A 96 13.26 0.43 7.87
N ALA A 97 12.83 -0.03 9.05
CA ALA A 97 12.60 0.74 10.28
C ALA A 97 11.58 1.89 10.17
N ASN A 98 10.78 1.93 9.09
CA ASN A 98 9.69 2.89 8.95
C ASN A 98 8.37 2.31 9.50
N VAL A 99 8.17 2.45 10.82
CA VAL A 99 6.94 2.00 11.51
C VAL A 99 5.69 2.71 11.00
N PHE A 100 5.83 3.92 10.42
CA PHE A 100 4.70 4.67 9.90
C PHE A 100 4.04 4.02 8.67
N LEU A 101 4.72 3.07 8.00
CA LEU A 101 4.14 2.26 6.92
C LEU A 101 2.97 1.37 7.39
N ILE A 102 2.80 1.17 8.70
CA ILE A 102 1.64 0.45 9.27
C ILE A 102 0.32 1.15 8.92
N PHE A 103 0.28 2.49 8.95
CA PHE A 103 -0.94 3.24 8.67
C PHE A 103 -1.48 2.98 7.25
N PRO A 104 -0.72 3.21 6.16
CA PRO A 104 -1.19 2.92 4.81
C PRO A 104 -1.48 1.43 4.60
N ALA A 105 -0.70 0.52 5.20
CA ALA A 105 -0.98 -0.92 5.11
C ALA A 105 -2.36 -1.29 5.67
N ILE A 106 -2.71 -0.79 6.87
CA ILE A 106 -4.02 -1.01 7.49
C ILE A 106 -5.14 -0.45 6.61
N PHE A 107 -4.99 0.76 6.05
CA PHE A 107 -6.00 1.35 5.18
C PHE A 107 -6.20 0.56 3.89
N PHE A 108 -5.14 0.04 3.29
CA PHE A 108 -5.24 -0.85 2.12
C PHE A 108 -5.91 -2.19 2.47
N ILE A 109 -5.61 -2.77 3.64
CA ILE A 109 -6.23 -4.02 4.10
C ILE A 109 -7.73 -3.83 4.36
N ILE A 110 -8.10 -2.75 5.05
CA ILE A 110 -9.50 -2.39 5.31
C ILE A 110 -10.22 -2.09 3.98
N GLY A 111 -9.59 -1.33 3.07
CA GLY A 111 -10.13 -1.08 1.72
C GLY A 111 -10.38 -2.37 0.92
N GLY A 112 -9.45 -3.33 0.99
CA GLY A 112 -9.57 -4.64 0.35
C GLY A 112 -10.70 -5.49 0.92
N THR A 113 -10.82 -5.61 2.24
CA THR A 113 -11.91 -6.35 2.90
C THR A 113 -13.30 -5.76 2.59
N TYR A 114 -13.40 -4.43 2.49
CA TYR A 114 -14.64 -3.78 2.05
C TYR A 114 -14.99 -4.09 0.59
N CYS A 115 -14.01 -4.31 -0.31
CA CYS A 115 -14.30 -4.75 -1.68
C CYS A 115 -14.99 -6.11 -1.72
N PHE A 116 -14.55 -7.08 -0.91
CA PHE A 116 -15.22 -8.39 -0.82
C PHE A 116 -16.62 -8.31 -0.20
N THR A 117 -16.85 -7.34 0.68
CA THR A 117 -18.18 -7.12 1.27
C THR A 117 -19.18 -6.56 0.23
N GLN A 118 -18.70 -5.82 -0.78
CA GLN A 118 -19.56 -5.29 -1.85
C GLN A 118 -20.04 -6.35 -2.83
N GLU A 119 -19.28 -7.44 -3.00
CA GLU A 119 -19.71 -8.59 -3.79
C GLU A 119 -21.09 -9.08 -3.35
N LYS A 120 -21.27 -9.31 -2.03
CA LYS A 120 -22.54 -9.77 -1.45
C LYS A 120 -23.73 -8.83 -1.67
N ILE A 121 -23.48 -7.55 -1.97
CA ILE A 121 -24.54 -6.55 -2.21
C ILE A 121 -25.00 -6.62 -3.67
N ASN A 122 -24.08 -6.84 -4.62
CA ASN A 122 -24.40 -6.93 -6.05
C ASN A 122 -25.05 -8.28 -6.43
N THR A 123 -24.69 -9.40 -5.77
CA THR A 123 -25.32 -10.72 -6.06
C THR A 123 -26.76 -10.86 -5.55
N LYS A 124 -27.27 -9.87 -4.79
CA LYS A 124 -28.65 -9.85 -4.27
C LYS A 124 -29.59 -8.96 -5.09
N GLN A 125 -29.13 -8.45 -6.24
CA GLN A 125 -30.00 -7.81 -7.25
C GLN A 125 -30.35 -8.82 -8.33
#